data_AF-A0A0Q6MQ38-F1
#
_entry.id   AF-A0A0Q6MQ38-F1
#
_cell.length_a   1.000
_cell.length_b   1.000
_cell.length_c   1.000
_cell.angle_alpha   90.00
_cell.angle_beta   90.00
_cell.angle_gamma   90.00
#
_symmetry.space_group_name_H-M   'P 1'
#
loop_
_entity.id
_entity.type
_entity.pdbx_description
1 polymer ?
#
loop_
_entity_poly.entity_id
_entity_poly.type
_entity_poly.pdbx_seq_one_letter_code
_entity_poly.pdbx_strand_id
1 'polypeptide(L)'
;MDDIVKQALAKWPNVPHCYGWLGLDSRGNWYMRDDRTQSQGPFTTAKGSMLRHEKLIDFIQRNYDRDAEGQWFFQNGPQRVYVELEAAPFVWRIADDKDFAVTAHTGQPVDAISACLLDELGRLYLATPLGLGLVHTQDVGLAAEAVEQGRWTPEAVHAGDLPQRFGHVLSPAARRLAAMAK
;
A
#
# COMPACT_ATOMS: atom_id res chain seq x y z
N MET A 1 15.14 -3.57 -0.29
CA MET A 1 15.71 -3.06 -1.55
C MET A 1 16.92 -3.88 -1.95
N ASP A 2 16.90 -4.39 -3.18
CA ASP A 2 17.93 -5.27 -3.73
C ASP A 2 19.24 -4.52 -4.01
N ASP A 3 20.37 -5.24 -3.98
CA ASP A 3 21.68 -4.63 -4.21
C ASP A 3 21.86 -4.12 -5.65
N ILE A 4 21.25 -4.79 -6.64
CA ILE A 4 21.23 -4.31 -8.03
C ILE A 4 20.56 -2.94 -8.16
N VAL A 5 19.53 -2.70 -7.34
CA VAL A 5 18.80 -1.43 -7.31
C VAL A 5 19.66 -0.34 -6.67
N LYS A 6 20.31 -0.64 -5.54
CA LYS A 6 21.25 0.29 -4.87
C LYS A 6 22.41 0.70 -5.79
N GLN A 7 22.98 -0.26 -6.53
CA GLN A 7 24.05 0.01 -7.49
C GLN A 7 23.58 0.91 -8.64
N ALA A 8 22.38 0.67 -9.16
CA ALA A 8 21.82 1.49 -10.23
C ALA A 8 21.54 2.92 -9.77
N LEU A 9 21.02 3.10 -8.55
CA LEU A 9 20.78 4.41 -7.93
C LEU A 9 22.08 5.21 -7.74
N ALA A 10 23.15 4.55 -7.28
CA ALA A 10 24.46 5.19 -7.13
C ALA A 10 25.04 5.66 -8.48
N LYS A 11 24.82 4.89 -9.56
CA LYS A 11 25.28 5.23 -10.90
C LYS A 11 24.51 6.38 -11.54
N TRP A 12 23.20 6.48 -11.27
CA TRP A 12 22.30 7.47 -11.87
C TRP A 12 21.36 8.07 -10.82
N PRO A 13 21.82 9.00 -9.98
CA PRO A 13 21.02 9.51 -8.86
C PRO A 13 19.83 10.38 -9.29
N ASN A 14 19.89 10.97 -10.50
CA ASN A 14 18.96 12.02 -10.94
C ASN A 14 17.98 11.55 -12.04
N VAL A 15 17.39 10.36 -11.87
CA VAL A 15 16.38 9.86 -12.83
C VAL A 15 14.99 10.37 -12.45
N PRO A 16 14.25 11.02 -13.37
CA PRO A 16 12.93 11.56 -13.09
C PRO A 16 11.97 10.49 -12.55
N HIS A 17 11.25 10.84 -11.49
CA HIS A 17 10.28 9.94 -10.88
C HIS A 17 9.03 9.79 -11.75
N CYS A 18 8.45 8.59 -11.72
CA CYS A 18 7.26 8.21 -12.45
C CYS A 18 6.04 8.24 -11.51
N TYR A 19 4.91 8.77 -11.99
CA TYR A 19 3.69 8.97 -11.21
C TYR A 19 2.47 8.46 -11.97
N GLY A 20 1.50 7.87 -11.28
CA GLY A 20 0.21 7.49 -11.85
C GLY A 20 0.19 6.15 -12.60
N TRP A 21 1.35 5.57 -12.91
CA TRP A 21 1.48 4.33 -13.71
C TRP A 21 1.33 3.03 -12.93
N LEU A 22 1.55 3.04 -11.62
CA LEU A 22 1.46 1.85 -10.76
C LEU A 22 0.40 2.08 -9.69
N GLY A 23 -0.49 1.12 -9.49
CA GLY A 23 -1.51 1.15 -8.45
C GLY A 23 -1.51 -0.10 -7.58
N LEU A 24 -1.87 0.06 -6.30
CA LEU A 24 -2.05 -1.01 -5.33
C LEU A 24 -3.50 -1.01 -4.84
N ASP A 25 -4.21 -2.07 -5.15
CA ASP A 25 -5.63 -2.21 -4.83
C ASP A 25 -5.88 -2.68 -3.39
N SER A 26 -7.14 -2.61 -2.95
CA SER A 26 -7.58 -3.01 -1.60
C SER A 26 -7.41 -4.50 -1.28
N ARG A 27 -6.99 -5.31 -2.26
CA ARG A 27 -6.74 -6.75 -2.13
C ARG A 27 -5.25 -7.10 -2.24
N GLY A 28 -4.38 -6.11 -2.40
CA GLY A 28 -2.94 -6.31 -2.52
C GLY A 28 -2.49 -6.62 -3.94
N ASN A 29 -3.35 -6.43 -4.94
CA ASN A 29 -3.01 -6.62 -6.34
C ASN A 29 -2.38 -5.35 -6.92
N TRP A 30 -1.37 -5.57 -7.76
CA TRP A 30 -0.69 -4.51 -8.48
C TRP A 30 -1.33 -4.27 -9.84
N TYR A 31 -1.44 -3.00 -10.23
CA TYR A 31 -2.03 -2.58 -11.50
C TYR A 31 -1.12 -1.64 -12.27
N MET A 32 -1.03 -1.83 -13.58
CA MET A 32 -0.40 -0.90 -14.51
C MET A 32 -1.45 0.00 -15.16
N ARG A 33 -1.15 1.29 -15.26
CA ARG A 33 -2.06 2.33 -15.75
C ARG A 33 -1.40 3.13 -16.87
N ASP A 34 -1.79 2.84 -18.11
CA ASP A 34 -1.35 3.62 -19.27
C ASP A 34 -2.01 5.00 -19.34
N ASP A 35 -1.53 5.87 -20.24
CA ASP A 35 -2.08 7.22 -20.40
C ASP A 35 -3.60 7.23 -20.65
N ARG A 36 -4.10 6.22 -21.38
CA ARG A 36 -5.54 6.06 -21.65
C ARG A 36 -6.33 5.72 -20.38
N THR A 37 -5.78 4.91 -19.49
CA THR A 37 -6.38 4.59 -18.19
C THR A 37 -6.35 5.81 -17.29
N GLN A 38 -5.22 6.53 -17.25
CA GLN A 38 -5.06 7.70 -16.41
C GLN A 38 -6.03 8.84 -16.81
N SER A 39 -6.30 9.02 -18.11
CA SER A 39 -7.27 10.00 -18.59
C SER A 39 -8.73 9.68 -18.25
N GLN A 40 -9.04 8.43 -17.85
CA GLN A 40 -10.37 8.03 -17.39
C GLN A 40 -10.64 8.39 -15.91
N GLY A 41 -9.62 8.83 -15.17
CA GLY A 41 -9.78 9.33 -13.80
C GLY A 41 -8.82 8.71 -12.78
N PRO A 42 -9.12 8.87 -11.48
CA PRO A 42 -8.27 8.39 -10.40
C PRO A 42 -8.24 6.85 -10.35
N PHE A 43 -7.26 6.29 -9.66
CA PHE A 43 -7.08 4.84 -9.56
C PHE A 43 -8.30 4.09 -8.99
N THR A 44 -9.04 4.73 -8.07
CA THR A 44 -10.28 4.19 -7.49
C THR A 44 -11.42 4.04 -8.51
N THR A 45 -11.37 4.74 -9.65
CA THR A 45 -12.36 4.66 -10.73
C THR A 45 -11.83 3.89 -11.94
N ALA A 46 -10.55 4.11 -12.30
CA ALA A 46 -9.90 3.50 -13.46
C ALA A 46 -8.60 2.78 -13.02
N LYS A 47 -8.74 1.48 -12.70
CA LYS A 47 -7.65 0.65 -12.18
C LYS A 47 -6.58 0.29 -13.22
N GLY A 48 -6.94 0.14 -14.48
CA GLY A 48 -6.03 -0.32 -15.53
C GLY A 48 -5.87 -1.84 -15.56
N SER A 49 -4.70 -2.33 -15.94
CA SER A 49 -4.43 -3.75 -16.13
C SER A 49 -3.75 -4.35 -14.91
N MET A 50 -4.37 -5.38 -14.31
CA MET A 50 -3.76 -6.12 -13.20
C MET A 50 -2.49 -6.84 -13.67
N LEU A 51 -1.39 -6.66 -12.94
CA LEU A 51 -0.15 -7.40 -13.16
C LEU A 51 -0.34 -8.86 -12.75
N ARG A 52 0.09 -9.79 -13.61
CA ARG A 52 0.04 -11.25 -13.36
C ARG A 52 1.41 -11.92 -13.38
N HIS A 53 2.45 -11.17 -13.71
CA HIS A 53 3.80 -11.72 -13.87
C HIS A 53 4.50 -11.80 -12.51
N GLU A 54 4.46 -12.96 -11.87
CA GLU A 54 4.92 -13.20 -10.50
C GLU A 54 6.32 -12.64 -10.21
N LYS A 55 7.30 -12.91 -11.07
CA LYS A 55 8.68 -12.39 -10.88
C LYS A 55 8.75 -10.86 -10.84
N LEU A 56 7.87 -10.17 -11.57
CA LEU A 56 7.81 -8.71 -11.56
C LEU A 56 7.14 -8.24 -10.26
N ILE A 57 6.07 -8.90 -9.83
CA ILE A 57 5.39 -8.62 -8.57
C ILE A 57 6.37 -8.81 -7.39
N ASP A 58 7.10 -9.92 -7.34
CA ASP A 58 8.14 -10.16 -6.33
C ASP A 58 9.24 -9.11 -6.34
N PHE A 59 9.60 -8.62 -7.54
CA PHE A 59 10.55 -7.52 -7.66
C PHE A 59 10.00 -6.20 -7.13
N ILE A 60 8.73 -5.88 -7.42
CA ILE A 60 8.03 -4.71 -6.88
C ILE A 60 8.02 -4.79 -5.35
N GLN A 61 7.56 -5.90 -4.78
CA GLN A 61 7.37 -6.08 -3.34
C GLN A 61 8.67 -5.91 -2.53
N ARG A 62 9.80 -6.45 -3.03
CA ARG A 62 11.11 -6.34 -2.34
C ARG A 62 11.74 -4.94 -2.43
N ASN A 63 11.26 -4.11 -3.35
CA ASN A 63 11.74 -2.76 -3.62
C ASN A 63 10.65 -1.70 -3.41
N TYR A 64 9.60 -2.05 -2.66
CA TYR A 64 8.51 -1.16 -2.25
C TYR A 64 8.87 -0.46 -0.94
N ASP A 65 8.79 0.86 -0.92
CA ASP A 65 9.17 1.69 0.23
C ASP A 65 8.42 3.04 0.18
N ARG A 66 8.64 3.91 1.17
CA ARG A 66 8.09 5.27 1.22
C ARG A 66 9.18 6.33 1.28
N ASP A 67 8.87 7.50 0.75
CA ASP A 67 9.73 8.67 0.93
C ASP A 67 9.41 9.39 2.27
N ALA A 68 10.16 10.47 2.53
CA ALA A 68 10.00 11.27 3.74
C ALA A 68 8.64 12.00 3.82
N GLU A 69 7.91 12.10 2.70
CA GLU A 69 6.59 12.74 2.63
C GLU A 69 5.44 11.72 2.76
N GLY A 70 5.77 10.44 2.96
CA GLY A 70 4.77 9.36 3.07
C GLY A 70 4.23 8.88 1.72
N GLN A 71 4.87 9.25 0.61
CA GLN A 71 4.49 8.73 -0.70
C GLN A 71 5.18 7.39 -0.93
N TRP A 72 4.38 6.37 -1.23
CA TRP A 72 4.89 5.03 -1.45
C TRP A 72 5.33 4.85 -2.90
N PHE A 73 6.43 4.13 -3.11
CA PHE A 73 7.03 3.91 -4.41
C PHE A 73 7.63 2.52 -4.53
N PHE A 74 7.71 2.04 -5.77
CA PHE A 74 8.56 0.94 -6.19
C PHE A 74 9.88 1.50 -6.76
N GLN A 75 11.01 1.04 -6.24
CA GLN A 75 12.33 1.43 -6.76
C GLN A 75 12.75 0.53 -7.93
N ASN A 76 12.55 1.03 -9.15
CA ASN A 76 12.91 0.35 -10.40
C ASN A 76 14.28 0.82 -10.89
N GLY A 77 15.35 0.17 -10.43
CA GLY A 77 16.72 0.64 -10.68
C GLY A 77 16.90 2.06 -10.10
N PRO A 78 17.37 3.06 -10.86
CA PRO A 78 17.51 4.43 -10.35
C PRO A 78 16.18 5.20 -10.27
N GLN A 79 15.11 4.71 -10.91
CA GLN A 79 13.83 5.41 -10.98
C GLN A 79 12.90 5.01 -9.84
N ARG A 80 12.28 5.99 -9.19
CA ARG A 80 11.11 5.77 -8.34
C ARG A 80 9.84 5.78 -9.17
N VAL A 81 9.02 4.75 -9.00
CA VAL A 81 7.66 4.67 -9.54
C VAL A 81 6.70 4.79 -8.38
N TYR A 82 6.10 5.96 -8.21
CA TYR A 82 5.14 6.22 -7.14
C TYR A 82 3.83 5.46 -7.36
N VAL A 83 3.27 4.98 -6.25
CA VAL A 83 2.12 4.06 -6.23
C VAL A 83 0.86 4.83 -5.87
N GLU A 84 -0.17 4.67 -6.70
CA GLU A 84 -1.53 5.07 -6.39
C GLU A 84 -2.16 4.01 -5.48
N LEU A 85 -2.57 4.40 -4.27
CA LEU A 85 -3.14 3.51 -3.27
C LEU A 85 -4.66 3.62 -3.28
N GLU A 86 -5.34 2.48 -3.32
CA GLU A 86 -6.81 2.47 -3.21
C GLU A 86 -7.29 2.80 -1.80
N ALA A 87 -6.58 2.34 -0.77
CA ALA A 87 -7.02 2.46 0.62
C ALA A 87 -5.89 2.70 1.62
N ALA A 88 -4.83 1.89 1.57
CA ALA A 88 -3.71 1.97 2.49
C ALA A 88 -2.42 1.44 1.82
N PRO A 89 -1.24 1.72 2.38
CA PRO A 89 0.02 1.25 1.81
C PRO A 89 0.25 -0.26 1.86
N PHE A 90 -0.39 -0.94 2.81
CA PHE A 90 -0.37 -2.38 2.94
C PHE A 90 -1.77 -2.97 2.87
N VAL A 91 -1.83 -4.22 2.42
CA VAL A 91 -2.95 -5.13 2.66
C VAL A 91 -2.45 -6.26 3.55
N TRP A 92 -3.16 -6.54 4.63
CA TRP A 92 -2.81 -7.55 5.61
C TRP A 92 -3.52 -8.85 5.32
N ARG A 93 -2.75 -9.94 5.35
CA ARG A 93 -3.26 -11.30 5.44
C ARG A 93 -3.18 -11.76 6.89
N ILE A 94 -4.17 -12.53 7.33
CA ILE A 94 -4.25 -13.11 8.67
C ILE A 94 -4.21 -14.62 8.51
N ALA A 95 -3.32 -15.28 9.24
CA ALA A 95 -3.26 -16.73 9.29
C ALA A 95 -4.41 -17.29 10.15
N ASP A 96 -4.98 -18.41 9.71
CA ASP A 96 -5.89 -19.22 10.51
C ASP A 96 -5.08 -20.07 11.50
N ASP A 97 -4.57 -19.40 12.54
CA ASP A 97 -3.84 -20.01 13.64
C ASP A 97 -4.23 -19.35 14.98
N LYS A 98 -3.68 -19.87 16.08
CA LYS A 98 -4.04 -19.43 17.44
C LYS A 98 -3.62 -17.99 17.77
N ASP A 99 -2.69 -17.46 17.00
CA ASP A 99 -2.07 -16.16 17.25
C ASP A 99 -2.51 -15.11 16.23
N PHE A 100 -3.32 -15.49 15.23
CA PHE A 100 -3.78 -14.66 14.13
C PHE A 100 -2.62 -13.92 13.47
N ALA A 101 -1.54 -14.66 13.15
CA ALA A 101 -0.32 -14.08 12.61
C ALA A 101 -0.62 -13.22 11.38
N VAL A 102 -0.10 -11.98 11.38
CA VAL A 102 -0.36 -10.99 10.34
C VAL A 102 0.84 -10.86 9.40
N THR A 103 0.58 -10.87 8.10
CA THR A 103 1.61 -10.71 7.07
C THR A 103 1.16 -9.68 6.03
N ALA A 104 2.07 -8.80 5.59
CA ALA A 104 1.84 -7.90 4.48
C ALA A 104 1.59 -8.68 3.17
N HIS A 105 0.86 -8.08 2.23
CA HIS A 105 0.80 -8.57 0.85
C HIS A 105 2.19 -8.74 0.22
N THR A 106 3.19 -7.97 0.66
CA THR A 106 4.61 -8.09 0.25
C THR A 106 5.37 -9.27 0.88
N GLY A 107 4.72 -10.08 1.73
CA GLY A 107 5.30 -11.22 2.43
C GLY A 107 6.02 -10.89 3.74
N GLN A 108 6.03 -9.62 4.17
CA GLN A 108 6.67 -9.23 5.43
C GLN A 108 5.78 -9.58 6.63
N PRO A 109 6.28 -10.36 7.62
CA PRO A 109 5.53 -10.63 8.84
C PRO A 109 5.43 -9.36 9.70
N VAL A 110 4.38 -9.30 10.52
CA VAL A 110 4.14 -8.22 11.48
C VAL A 110 4.28 -8.77 12.90
N ASP A 111 5.22 -8.22 13.66
CA ASP A 111 5.47 -8.66 15.04
C ASP A 111 4.54 -8.00 16.06
N ALA A 112 4.02 -6.80 15.75
CA ALA A 112 3.21 -6.03 16.67
C ALA A 112 2.14 -5.21 15.95
N ILE A 113 0.94 -5.22 16.53
CA ILE A 113 -0.21 -4.43 16.11
C ILE A 113 -0.41 -3.33 17.15
N SER A 114 -0.23 -2.09 16.72
CA SER A 114 -0.33 -0.90 17.58
C SER A 114 -1.75 -0.37 17.68
N ALA A 115 -2.58 -0.60 16.65
CA ALA A 115 -4.00 -0.24 16.67
C ALA A 115 -4.79 -1.13 15.72
N CYS A 116 -6.04 -1.39 16.10
CA CYS A 116 -7.07 -2.00 15.27
C CYS A 116 -8.15 -0.95 15.03
N LEU A 117 -8.45 -0.65 13.78
CA LEU A 117 -9.33 0.47 13.40
C LEU A 117 -10.44 -0.05 12.51
N LEU A 118 -11.65 0.46 12.69
CA LEU A 118 -12.81 0.12 11.89
C LEU A 118 -13.40 1.39 11.30
N ASP A 119 -13.46 1.47 9.97
CA ASP A 119 -14.01 2.63 9.30
C ASP A 119 -15.55 2.60 9.17
N GLU A 120 -16.12 3.68 8.63
CA GLU A 120 -17.56 3.84 8.42
C GLU A 120 -18.17 2.84 7.43
N LEU A 121 -17.35 2.11 6.66
CA LEU A 121 -17.77 1.07 5.71
C LEU A 121 -17.57 -0.35 6.27
N GLY A 122 -17.13 -0.48 7.52
CA GLY A 122 -16.84 -1.77 8.15
C GLY A 122 -15.51 -2.40 7.67
N ARG A 123 -14.61 -1.61 7.07
CA ARG A 123 -13.27 -2.08 6.72
C ARG A 123 -12.37 -2.01 7.94
N LEU A 124 -11.71 -3.14 8.24
CA LEU A 124 -10.78 -3.25 9.35
C LEU A 124 -9.36 -2.92 8.88
N TYR A 125 -8.67 -2.06 9.61
CA TYR A 125 -7.27 -1.72 9.39
C TYR A 125 -6.45 -2.11 10.62
N LEU A 126 -5.21 -2.52 10.39
CA LEU A 126 -4.23 -2.69 11.45
C LEU A 126 -3.09 -1.68 11.24
N ALA A 127 -2.73 -0.98 12.30
CA ALA A 127 -1.55 -0.13 12.33
C ALA A 127 -0.39 -0.89 12.96
N THR A 128 0.76 -0.86 12.31
CA THR A 128 1.97 -1.58 12.73
C THR A 128 3.19 -0.66 12.60
N PRO A 129 4.36 -1.06 13.12
CA PRO A 129 5.61 -0.34 12.84
C PRO A 129 5.97 -0.25 11.35
N LEU A 130 5.51 -1.19 10.52
CA LEU A 130 5.70 -1.14 9.06
C LEU A 130 4.84 -0.02 8.44
N GLY A 131 3.63 0.17 8.95
CA GLY A 131 2.68 1.17 8.48
C GLY A 131 1.23 0.76 8.72
N LEU A 132 0.31 1.56 8.15
CA LEU A 132 -1.10 1.21 8.11
C LEU A 132 -1.37 0.21 6.99
N GLY A 133 -2.24 -0.75 7.23
CA GLY A 133 -2.78 -1.59 6.16
C GLY A 133 -4.22 -2.03 6.39
N LEU A 134 -4.89 -2.33 5.29
CA LEU A 134 -6.25 -2.83 5.25
C LEU A 134 -6.23 -4.36 5.40
N VAL A 135 -7.07 -4.92 6.27
CA VAL A 135 -7.27 -6.37 6.33
C VAL A 135 -7.94 -6.84 5.05
N HIS A 136 -7.35 -7.86 4.43
CA HIS A 136 -7.86 -8.43 3.20
C HIS A 136 -9.30 -8.95 3.40
N THR A 137 -10.16 -8.72 2.41
CA THR A 137 -11.60 -9.05 2.52
C THR A 137 -11.90 -10.53 2.81
N GLN A 138 -11.01 -11.45 2.43
CA GLN A 138 -11.16 -12.88 2.72
C GLN A 138 -10.81 -13.25 4.16
N ASP A 139 -10.11 -12.36 4.87
CA ASP A 139 -9.56 -12.63 6.19
C ASP A 139 -10.34 -11.85 7.27
N VAL A 140 -11.42 -11.15 6.89
CA VAL A 140 -12.30 -10.41 7.82
C VAL A 140 -12.95 -11.35 8.85
N GLY A 141 -13.24 -12.59 8.48
CA GLY A 141 -13.74 -13.61 9.43
C GLY A 141 -12.73 -13.89 10.54
N LEU A 142 -11.48 -14.18 10.18
CA LEU A 142 -10.39 -14.38 11.13
C LEU A 142 -10.16 -13.12 12.00
N ALA A 143 -10.28 -11.94 11.39
CA ALA A 143 -10.16 -10.70 12.14
C ALA A 143 -11.28 -10.50 13.17
N ALA A 144 -12.52 -10.88 12.83
CA ALA A 144 -13.64 -10.85 13.76
C ALA A 144 -13.41 -11.81 14.92
N GLU A 145 -12.92 -13.03 14.66
CA GLU A 145 -12.57 -14.00 15.71
C GLU A 145 -11.48 -13.46 16.64
N ALA A 146 -10.44 -12.81 16.10
CA ALA A 146 -9.40 -12.17 16.91
C ALA A 146 -9.97 -11.06 17.82
N VAL A 147 -10.95 -10.29 17.33
CA VAL A 147 -11.67 -9.27 18.11
C VAL A 147 -12.53 -9.90 19.20
N GLU A 148 -13.28 -10.96 18.89
CA GLU A 148 -14.11 -11.69 19.86
C GLU A 148 -13.28 -12.34 20.97
N GLN A 149 -12.07 -12.79 20.65
CA GLN A 149 -11.10 -13.31 21.63
C GLN A 149 -10.38 -12.20 22.42
N GLY A 150 -10.71 -10.93 22.19
CA GLY A 150 -10.10 -9.78 22.86
C GLY A 150 -8.63 -9.55 22.49
N ARG A 151 -8.13 -10.17 21.40
CA ARG A 151 -6.77 -9.93 20.91
C ARG A 151 -6.63 -8.52 20.36
N TRP A 152 -7.68 -8.02 19.70
CA TRP A 152 -7.75 -6.67 19.14
C TRP A 152 -9.02 -5.96 19.61
N THR A 153 -8.92 -4.65 19.78
CA THR A 153 -10.06 -3.80 20.15
C THR A 153 -10.26 -2.73 19.08
N PRO A 154 -11.25 -2.88 18.18
CA PRO A 154 -11.48 -1.93 17.09
C PRO A 154 -11.85 -0.54 17.60
N GLU A 155 -11.12 0.47 17.16
CA GLU A 155 -11.43 1.89 17.31
C GLU A 155 -12.18 2.39 16.08
N ALA A 156 -13.34 3.02 16.27
CA ALA A 156 -14.08 3.64 15.17
C ALA A 156 -13.30 4.84 14.60
N VAL A 157 -13.15 4.90 13.28
CA VAL A 157 -12.43 5.97 12.58
C VAL A 157 -13.16 6.37 11.30
N HIS A 158 -12.79 7.51 10.73
CA HIS A 158 -13.15 7.85 9.35
C HIS A 158 -12.00 7.49 8.40
N ALA A 159 -12.30 6.81 7.30
CA ALA A 159 -11.27 6.41 6.34
C ALA A 159 -10.51 7.62 5.75
N GLY A 160 -11.19 8.77 5.61
CA GLY A 160 -10.60 10.02 5.12
C GLY A 160 -9.50 10.60 6.03
N ASP A 161 -9.48 10.25 7.32
CA ASP A 161 -8.51 10.76 8.29
C ASP A 161 -7.22 9.92 8.33
N LEU A 162 -7.28 8.68 7.81
CA LEU A 162 -6.18 7.72 7.88
C LEU A 162 -4.90 8.19 7.17
N PRO A 163 -4.95 8.82 5.97
CA PRO A 163 -3.76 9.37 5.32
C PRO A 163 -3.01 10.37 6.19
N GLN A 164 -3.75 11.27 6.85
CA GLN A 164 -3.16 12.27 7.75
C GLN A 164 -2.65 11.63 9.04
N ARG A 165 -3.45 10.75 9.67
CA ARG A 165 -3.10 10.09 10.94
C ARG A 165 -1.86 9.20 10.83
N PHE A 166 -1.68 8.51 9.70
CA PHE A 166 -0.60 7.54 9.50
C PHE A 166 0.47 7.99 8.50
N GLY A 167 0.40 9.25 8.03
CA GLY A 167 1.43 9.85 7.19
C GLY A 167 1.65 9.11 5.87
N HIS A 168 0.57 8.88 5.11
CA HIS A 168 0.66 8.32 3.77
C HIS A 168 -0.16 9.13 2.75
N VAL A 169 0.17 8.97 1.46
CA VAL A 169 -0.51 9.68 0.37
C VAL A 169 -1.20 8.68 -0.54
N LEU A 170 -2.53 8.83 -0.71
CA LEU A 170 -3.31 7.95 -1.58
C LEU A 170 -2.98 8.13 -3.06
N SER A 171 -2.82 9.39 -3.51
CA SER A 171 -2.49 9.69 -4.91
C SER A 171 -1.28 10.64 -4.99
N PRO A 172 -0.06 10.12 -5.10
CA PRO A 172 1.13 10.91 -5.41
C PRO A 172 0.97 11.73 -6.71
N ALA A 173 0.29 11.18 -7.72
CA ALA A 173 0.03 11.91 -8.97
C ALA A 173 -0.84 13.16 -8.76
N ALA A 174 -1.96 13.02 -8.03
CA ALA A 174 -2.82 14.16 -7.73
C ALA A 174 -2.13 15.20 -6.83
N ARG A 175 -1.37 14.74 -5.82
CA ARG A 175 -0.57 15.63 -4.96
C ARG A 175 0.44 16.44 -5.76
N ARG A 176 1.15 15.81 -6.71
CA ARG A 176 2.09 16.49 -7.61
C ARG A 176 1.39 17.53 -8.48
N LEU A 177 0.25 17.19 -9.10
CA LEU A 177 -0.51 18.15 -9.91
C LEU A 177 -0.95 19.36 -9.09
N ALA A 178 -1.46 19.14 -7.88
CA ALA A 178 -1.86 20.21 -6.97
C ALA A 178 -0.68 21.10 -6.55
N ALA A 179 0.52 20.54 -6.41
CA ALA A 179 1.74 21.31 -6.11
C ALA A 179 2.23 22.15 -7.30
N MET A 180 2.06 21.67 -8.53
CA MET A 180 2.44 22.40 -9.75
C MET A 180 1.46 23.53 -10.13
N ALA A 181 0.24 23.49 -9.59
CA ALA A 181 -0.80 24.50 -9.83
C ALA A 181 -0.76 25.68 -8.84
N LYS A 182 0.14 25.63 -7.84
CA LYS A 182 0.40 26.72 -6.88
C LYS A 182 1.56 27.57 -7.35
#